data_AF-A0A7M2VAF3-F1
#
_entry.id   AF-A0A7M2VAF3-F1
#
_cell.length_a   1.000
_cell.length_b   1.000
_cell.length_c   1.000
_cell.angle_alpha   90.00
_cell.angle_beta   90.00
_cell.angle_gamma   90.00
#
_symmetry.space_group_name_H-M   'P 1'
#
loop_
_entity.id
_entity.type
_entity.pdbx_description
1 polymer ?
#
loop_
_entity_poly.entity_id
_entity_poly.type
_entity_poly.pdbx_seq_one_letter_code
_entity_poly.pdbx_strand_id
1 'polypeptide(L)'
;MRMPSRYLFPLKPAAPGSGVVAFVVLFALLAGVLYGAYRLLRDFVSTGNPFIFAVALFVVLLSVSGMVDSRKRRARLSALAQARQGESICQFARAFPRRDVDAWVIRAVWETVMAWGGRDLVRLNFPLRADDSLALFALDDDEELFDALSDAATRAGRTLENLEHNPFFPLITLRDMVMALNAQPMTPERQQKRDIILD
;
A
#
# COMPACT_ATOMS: atom_id res chain seq x y z
N MET A 1 3.74 -32.04 -3.67
CA MET A 1 4.92 -31.23 -3.26
C MET A 1 4.52 -29.76 -3.25
N ARG A 2 4.94 -28.96 -2.25
CA ARG A 2 4.57 -27.53 -2.19
C ARG A 2 5.46 -26.74 -3.14
N MET A 3 4.86 -26.12 -4.14
CA MET A 3 5.54 -25.23 -5.07
C MET A 3 6.36 -24.20 -4.27
N PRO A 4 7.67 -24.03 -4.54
CA PRO A 4 8.40 -22.89 -4.01
C PRO A 4 7.69 -21.62 -4.50
N SER A 5 7.46 -20.70 -3.58
CA SER A 5 6.71 -19.44 -3.79
C SER A 5 7.37 -18.47 -4.78
N ARG A 6 8.32 -18.94 -5.61
CA ARG A 6 9.05 -18.14 -6.61
C ARG A 6 8.19 -17.71 -7.80
N TYR A 7 7.01 -18.29 -7.98
CA TYR A 7 6.12 -17.97 -9.09
C TYR A 7 4.87 -17.27 -8.58
N LEU A 8 4.95 -15.97 -8.36
CA LEU A 8 3.75 -15.13 -8.34
C LEU A 8 3.37 -14.80 -9.79
N PHE A 9 2.08 -14.69 -10.06
CA PHE A 9 1.65 -14.16 -11.35
C PHE A 9 2.11 -12.70 -11.46
N PRO A 10 2.68 -12.30 -12.61
CA PRO A 10 3.09 -10.93 -12.79
C PRO A 10 1.85 -10.05 -12.79
N LEU A 11 1.95 -8.88 -12.16
CA LEU A 11 0.99 -7.83 -12.45
C LEU A 11 1.14 -7.47 -13.93
N LYS A 12 0.01 -7.23 -14.61
CA LYS A 12 0.10 -6.55 -15.90
C LYS A 12 0.86 -5.24 -15.63
N PRO A 13 1.92 -4.93 -16.40
CA PRO A 13 2.56 -3.64 -16.26
C PRO A 13 1.45 -2.61 -16.40
N ALA A 14 1.38 -1.66 -15.47
CA ALA A 14 0.55 -0.49 -15.67
C ALA A 14 0.85 -0.01 -17.09
N ALA A 15 -0.19 0.18 -17.92
CA ALA A 15 -0.02 0.68 -19.27
C ALA A 15 0.98 1.84 -19.21
N PRO A 16 1.94 1.99 -20.16
CA PRO A 16 2.95 3.04 -20.11
C PRO A 16 2.26 4.42 -20.15
N GLY A 17 1.83 4.83 -18.98
CA GLY A 17 0.95 5.94 -18.74
C GLY A 17 1.85 7.09 -18.43
N SER A 18 2.09 7.90 -19.45
CA SER A 18 2.16 9.34 -19.29
C SER A 18 3.25 9.86 -18.34
N GLY A 19 4.32 9.11 -18.02
CA GLY A 19 5.34 9.56 -17.05
C GLY A 19 5.81 11.00 -17.30
N VAL A 20 6.07 11.35 -18.56
CA VAL A 20 6.41 12.73 -18.96
C VAL A 20 5.25 13.71 -18.76
N VAL A 21 4.02 13.35 -19.12
CA VAL A 21 2.83 14.20 -18.94
C VAL A 21 2.49 14.38 -17.46
N ALA A 22 2.61 13.33 -16.65
CA ALA A 22 2.46 13.37 -15.20
C ALA A 22 3.52 14.27 -14.56
N PHE A 23 4.78 14.20 -15.01
CA PHE A 23 5.81 15.14 -14.57
C PHE A 23 5.49 16.58 -15.01
N VAL A 24 5.06 16.80 -16.25
CA VAL A 24 4.69 18.14 -16.74
C VAL A 24 3.52 18.71 -15.94
N VAL A 25 2.48 17.92 -15.67
CA VAL A 25 1.34 18.32 -14.83
C VAL A 25 1.80 18.61 -13.40
N LEU A 26 2.66 17.77 -12.83
CA LEU A 26 3.21 17.99 -11.50
C LEU A 26 4.03 19.29 -11.43
N PHE A 27 4.92 19.54 -12.39
CA PHE A 27 5.69 20.78 -12.46
C PHE A 27 4.80 22.01 -12.68
N ALA A 28 3.75 21.90 -13.51
CA ALA A 28 2.78 22.97 -13.71
C ALA A 28 2.00 23.28 -12.43
N LEU A 29 1.57 22.26 -11.68
CA LEU A 29 0.92 22.43 -10.37
C LEU A 29 1.88 23.08 -9.37
N LEU A 30 3.13 22.61 -9.31
CA LEU A 30 4.14 23.12 -8.38
C LEU A 30 4.51 24.58 -8.71
N ALA A 31 4.64 24.92 -9.99
CA ALA A 31 4.82 26.30 -10.46
C ALA A 31 3.61 27.18 -10.15
N GLY A 32 2.39 26.66 -10.31
CA GLY A 32 1.15 27.35 -9.95
C GLY A 32 1.07 27.65 -8.45
N VAL A 33 1.44 26.69 -7.59
CA VAL A 33 1.51 26.88 -6.14
C VAL A 33 2.56 27.92 -5.77
N LEU A 34 3.77 27.83 -6.34
CA LEU A 34 4.85 28.80 -6.09
C LEU A 34 4.49 30.21 -6.57
N TYR A 35 3.87 30.33 -7.75
CA TYR A 35 3.41 31.60 -8.28
C TYR A 35 2.28 32.20 -7.44
N GLY A 36 1.33 31.36 -7.01
CA GLY A 36 0.27 31.76 -6.08
C GLY A 36 0.83 32.25 -4.74
N ALA A 37 1.79 31.52 -4.16
CA ALA A 37 2.47 31.93 -2.93
C ALA A 37 3.24 33.25 -3.09
N TYR A 38 3.97 33.42 -4.20
CA TYR A 38 4.67 34.66 -4.52
C TYR A 38 3.70 35.84 -4.66
N ARG A 39 2.56 35.63 -5.33
CA ARG A 39 1.55 36.68 -5.51
C ARG A 39 0.91 37.06 -4.18
N LEU A 40 0.58 36.08 -3.33
CA LEU A 40 0.05 36.33 -1.97
C LEU A 40 1.06 37.12 -1.12
N LEU A 41 2.35 36.78 -1.19
CA LEU A 41 3.41 37.52 -0.50
C LEU A 41 3.53 38.96 -1.01
N ARG A 42 3.51 39.17 -2.33
CA ARG A 42 3.56 40.51 -2.94
C ARG A 42 2.36 41.37 -2.54
N ASP A 43 1.15 40.82 -2.65
CA ASP A 43 -0.09 41.54 -2.39
C ASP A 43 -0.25 41.86 -0.88
N PHE A 44 0.28 41.01 0.00
CA PHE A 44 0.38 41.31 1.43
C PHE A 44 1.31 42.50 1.70
N VAL A 45 2.51 42.51 1.11
CA VAL A 45 3.48 43.60 1.30
C VAL A 45 2.98 44.93 0.74
N SER A 46 2.24 44.91 -0.38
CA SER A 46 1.74 46.14 -0.99
C SER A 46 0.50 46.72 -0.32
N THR A 47 -0.37 45.86 0.24
CA THR A 47 -1.74 46.25 0.62
C THR A 47 -1.99 46.17 2.13
N GLY A 48 -1.16 45.43 2.87
CA GLY A 48 -1.33 45.24 4.32
C GLY A 48 -2.62 44.50 4.71
N ASN A 49 -3.26 43.80 3.77
CA ASN A 49 -4.56 43.19 4.01
C ASN A 49 -4.44 41.94 4.90
N PRO A 50 -5.11 41.91 6.07
CA PRO A 50 -5.02 40.78 7.01
C PRO A 50 -5.60 39.46 6.45
N PHE A 51 -6.51 39.51 5.46
CA PHE A 51 -7.08 38.31 4.86
C PHE A 51 -6.05 37.49 4.07
N ILE A 52 -5.19 38.17 3.31
CA ILE A 52 -4.12 37.51 2.53
C ILE A 52 -3.12 36.82 3.47
N PHE A 53 -2.80 37.47 4.59
CA PHE A 53 -1.96 36.88 5.63
C PHE A 53 -2.57 35.63 6.25
N ALA A 54 -3.87 35.66 6.57
CA ALA A 54 -4.57 34.51 7.14
C ALA A 54 -4.56 33.30 6.20
N VAL A 55 -4.79 33.51 4.90
CA VAL A 55 -4.73 32.44 3.89
C VAL A 55 -3.31 31.89 3.75
N ALA A 56 -2.30 32.75 3.66
CA ALA A 56 -0.90 32.31 3.59
C ALA A 56 -0.48 31.51 4.83
N LEU A 57 -0.85 31.98 6.03
CA LEU A 57 -0.60 31.29 7.28
C LEU A 57 -1.29 29.92 7.31
N PHE A 58 -2.55 29.83 6.86
CA PHE A 58 -3.28 28.57 6.80
C PHE A 58 -2.60 27.53 5.90
N VAL A 59 -2.14 27.94 4.71
CA VAL A 59 -1.41 27.05 3.78
C VAL A 59 -0.09 26.55 4.38
N VAL A 60 0.65 27.43 5.06
CA VAL A 60 1.89 27.05 5.78
C VAL A 60 1.57 26.05 6.90
N LEU A 61 0.52 26.29 7.68
CA LEU A 61 0.09 25.39 8.75
C LEU A 61 -0.27 23.99 8.23
N LEU A 62 -1.01 23.89 7.12
CA LEU A 62 -1.32 22.61 6.49
C LEU A 62 -0.06 21.88 6.01
N SER A 63 0.87 22.61 5.37
CA SER A 63 2.13 22.05 4.88
C SER A 63 2.99 21.50 6.02
N VAL A 64 3.14 22.27 7.10
CA VAL A 64 3.89 21.85 8.29
C VAL A 64 3.22 20.67 8.98
N SER A 65 1.88 20.67 9.08
CA SER A 65 1.12 19.55 9.65
C SER A 65 1.39 18.24 8.90
N GLY A 66 1.31 18.26 7.56
CA GLY A 66 1.61 17.08 6.74
C GLY A 66 3.07 16.60 6.87
N MET A 67 4.03 17.51 6.99
CA MET A 67 5.44 17.15 7.23
C MET A 67 5.64 16.51 8.61
N VAL A 68 4.98 17.03 9.64
CA VAL A 68 5.06 16.49 11.00
C VAL A 68 4.43 15.10 11.05
N ASP A 69 3.27 14.91 10.42
CA ASP A 69 2.58 13.62 10.38
C ASP A 69 3.42 12.56 9.64
N SER A 70 3.97 12.93 8.47
CA SER A 70 4.89 12.07 7.72
C SER A 70 6.12 11.66 8.53
N ARG A 71 6.70 12.60 9.30
CA ARG A 71 7.85 12.31 10.19
C ARG A 71 7.46 11.39 11.34
N LYS A 72 6.30 11.62 11.97
CA LYS A 72 5.77 10.77 13.04
C LYS A 72 5.51 9.35 12.52
N ARG A 73 4.90 9.20 11.35
CA ARG A 73 4.67 7.91 10.70
C ARG A 73 5.99 7.17 10.45
N ARG A 74 6.98 7.86 9.87
CA ARG A 74 8.32 7.27 9.64
C ARG A 74 9.02 6.85 10.93
N ALA A 75 8.97 7.68 11.96
CA ALA A 75 9.54 7.36 13.26
C ALA A 75 8.85 6.13 13.88
N ARG A 76 7.52 6.06 13.80
CA ARG A 76 6.73 4.91 14.26
C ARG A 76 7.11 3.63 13.52
N LEU A 77 7.18 3.67 12.18
CA LEU A 77 7.60 2.52 11.37
C LEU A 77 9.04 2.09 11.68
N SER A 78 9.96 3.05 11.84
CA SER A 78 11.34 2.75 12.22
C SER A 78 11.43 2.08 13.60
N ALA A 79 10.68 2.58 14.59
CA ALA A 79 10.66 2.00 15.93
C ALA A 79 10.09 0.58 15.93
N LEU A 80 9.02 0.34 15.17
CA LEU A 80 8.43 -0.99 15.01
C LEU A 80 9.40 -1.96 14.29
N ALA A 81 10.06 -1.51 13.24
CA ALA A 81 11.05 -2.33 12.53
C ALA A 81 12.22 -2.72 13.43
N GLN A 82 12.71 -1.80 14.26
CA GLN A 82 13.76 -2.08 15.25
C GLN A 82 13.30 -3.05 16.33
N ALA A 83 12.08 -2.87 16.87
CA ALA A 83 11.52 -3.77 17.87
C ALA A 83 11.31 -5.22 17.37
N ARG A 84 11.24 -5.39 16.05
CA ARG A 84 11.00 -6.67 15.36
C ARG A 84 12.24 -7.16 14.60
N GLN A 85 13.42 -6.65 14.96
CA GLN A 85 14.65 -6.98 14.26
C GLN A 85 14.90 -8.50 14.27
N GLY A 86 15.21 -9.06 13.10
CA GLY A 86 15.41 -10.50 12.91
C GLY A 86 14.14 -11.26 12.51
N GLU A 87 12.97 -10.63 12.54
CA GLU A 87 11.78 -11.19 11.90
C GLU A 87 11.86 -11.06 10.38
N SER A 88 11.25 -12.02 9.68
CA SER A 88 11.24 -12.08 8.22
C SER A 88 9.92 -12.66 7.73
N ILE A 89 9.75 -12.76 6.41
CA ILE A 89 8.61 -13.43 5.78
C ILE A 89 8.34 -14.83 6.36
N CYS A 90 9.36 -15.52 6.88
CA CYS A 90 9.19 -16.81 7.52
C CYS A 90 8.41 -16.73 8.84
N GLN A 91 8.61 -15.69 9.64
CA GLN A 91 7.85 -15.44 10.86
C GLN A 91 6.39 -15.12 10.52
N PHE A 92 6.18 -14.23 9.54
CA PHE A 92 4.84 -13.93 9.02
C PHE A 92 4.11 -15.19 8.53
N ALA A 93 4.75 -16.02 7.71
CA ALA A 93 4.16 -17.25 7.20
C ALA A 93 3.84 -18.28 8.31
N ARG A 94 4.58 -18.27 9.43
CA ARG A 94 4.32 -19.16 10.57
C ARG A 94 3.06 -18.77 11.36
N ALA A 95 2.57 -17.54 11.21
CA ALA A 95 1.35 -17.10 11.87
C ALA A 95 0.06 -17.71 11.26
N PHE A 96 0.18 -18.46 10.16
CA PHE A 96 -0.92 -19.09 9.43
C PHE A 96 -0.85 -20.62 9.52
N PRO A 97 -2.01 -21.31 9.60
CA PRO A 97 -2.04 -22.78 9.57
C PRO A 97 -1.56 -23.28 8.22
N ARG A 98 -0.40 -23.93 8.21
CA ARG A 98 0.33 -24.33 7.00
C ARG A 98 -0.46 -25.25 6.06
N ARG A 99 -1.52 -25.91 6.53
CA ARG A 99 -2.32 -26.84 5.71
C ARG A 99 -3.50 -26.17 5.03
N ASP A 100 -3.99 -25.07 5.61
CA ASP A 100 -5.27 -24.48 5.23
C ASP A 100 -5.08 -23.19 4.42
N VAL A 101 -3.91 -22.54 4.54
CA VAL A 101 -3.59 -21.32 3.81
C VAL A 101 -2.57 -21.60 2.72
N ASP A 102 -2.90 -21.20 1.48
CA ASP A 102 -2.00 -21.29 0.34
C ASP A 102 -0.79 -20.37 0.52
N ALA A 103 0.42 -20.94 0.42
CA ALA A 103 1.67 -20.20 0.51
C ALA A 103 1.81 -19.12 -0.59
N TRP A 104 1.12 -19.27 -1.72
CA TRP A 104 1.06 -18.25 -2.77
C TRP A 104 0.33 -17.00 -2.30
N VAL A 105 -0.77 -17.17 -1.56
CA VAL A 105 -1.54 -16.05 -1.00
C VAL A 105 -0.73 -15.32 0.06
N ILE A 106 -0.08 -16.06 0.98
CA ILE A 106 0.79 -15.48 2.02
C ILE A 106 1.87 -14.61 1.38
N ARG A 107 2.55 -15.12 0.35
CA ARG A 107 3.60 -14.35 -0.32
C ARG A 107 3.04 -13.19 -1.14
N ALA A 108 1.92 -13.38 -1.83
CA ALA A 108 1.29 -12.31 -2.60
C ALA A 108 0.94 -11.12 -1.71
N VAL A 109 0.32 -11.37 -0.55
CA VAL A 109 0.00 -10.30 0.42
C VAL A 109 1.26 -9.62 0.93
N TRP A 110 2.28 -10.39 1.32
CA TRP A 110 3.56 -9.82 1.78
C TRP A 110 4.17 -8.87 0.75
N GLU A 111 4.31 -9.31 -0.50
CA GLU A 111 4.94 -8.53 -1.57
C GLU A 111 4.08 -7.31 -1.95
N THR A 112 2.75 -7.47 -2.00
CA THR A 112 1.83 -6.37 -2.26
C THR A 112 1.93 -5.30 -1.16
N VAL A 113 1.84 -5.68 0.11
CA VAL A 113 1.88 -4.71 1.23
C VAL A 113 3.22 -3.99 1.29
N MET A 114 4.32 -4.69 1.04
CA MET A 114 5.64 -4.07 0.95
C MET A 114 5.74 -3.06 -0.20
N ALA A 115 5.08 -3.34 -1.34
CA ALA A 115 5.03 -2.42 -2.47
C ALA A 115 4.16 -1.19 -2.19
N TRP A 116 2.95 -1.39 -1.65
CA TRP A 116 1.98 -0.33 -1.35
C TRP A 116 2.40 0.57 -0.19
N GLY A 117 3.02 0.00 0.85
CA GLY A 117 3.56 0.78 1.97
C GLY A 117 4.72 1.71 1.57
N GLY A 118 5.19 1.61 0.32
CA GLY A 118 6.09 2.56 -0.31
C GLY A 118 7.54 2.43 0.14
N ARG A 119 8.34 3.44 -0.23
CA ARG A 119 9.80 3.45 -0.04
C ARG A 119 10.24 3.26 1.40
N ASP A 120 9.44 3.71 2.37
CA ASP A 120 9.79 3.62 3.78
C ASP A 120 9.80 2.16 4.27
N LEU A 121 8.80 1.36 3.89
CA LEU A 121 8.75 -0.07 4.22
C LEU A 121 9.87 -0.84 3.53
N VAL A 122 10.07 -0.62 2.23
CA VAL A 122 11.12 -1.28 1.44
C VAL A 122 12.50 -0.99 2.01
N ARG A 123 12.80 0.28 2.33
CA ARG A 123 14.10 0.68 2.90
C ARG A 123 14.35 0.04 4.26
N LEU A 124 13.31 -0.14 5.06
CA LEU A 124 13.41 -0.76 6.38
C LEU A 124 13.43 -2.29 6.33
N ASN A 125 13.19 -2.90 5.16
CA ASN A 125 12.86 -4.31 5.03
C ASN A 125 11.84 -4.73 6.10
N PHE A 126 10.73 -3.97 6.17
CA PHE A 126 9.86 -3.95 7.32
C PHE A 126 9.29 -5.35 7.65
N PRO A 127 9.47 -5.85 8.89
CA PRO A 127 8.97 -7.15 9.29
C PRO A 127 7.46 -7.10 9.58
N LEU A 128 6.66 -7.52 8.59
CA LEU A 128 5.21 -7.63 8.72
C LEU A 128 4.83 -8.75 9.71
N ARG A 129 3.78 -8.51 10.49
CA ARG A 129 3.11 -9.50 11.34
C ARG A 129 1.67 -9.67 10.89
N ALA A 130 1.12 -10.87 11.04
CA ALA A 130 -0.26 -11.15 10.62
C ALA A 130 -1.28 -10.24 11.35
N ASP A 131 -1.00 -9.88 12.59
CA ASP A 131 -1.90 -9.04 13.39
C ASP A 131 -1.62 -7.53 13.21
N ASP A 132 -0.76 -7.14 12.26
CA ASP A 132 -0.60 -5.73 11.90
C ASP A 132 -1.90 -5.20 11.26
N SER A 133 -2.33 -4.04 11.74
CA SER A 133 -3.49 -3.34 11.19
C SER A 133 -3.18 -2.79 9.79
N LEU A 134 -4.14 -2.88 8.88
CA LEU A 134 -4.07 -2.34 7.53
C LEU A 134 -3.82 -0.83 7.50
N ALA A 135 -4.35 -0.09 8.49
CA ALA A 135 -4.12 1.34 8.66
C ALA A 135 -2.63 1.70 8.81
N LEU A 136 -1.80 0.78 9.34
CA LEU A 136 -0.34 1.00 9.41
C LEU A 136 0.27 1.21 8.02
N PHE A 137 -0.33 0.59 7.01
CA PHE A 137 0.13 0.57 5.63
C PHE A 137 -0.64 1.52 4.72
N ALA A 138 -1.53 2.35 5.28
CA ALA A 138 -2.47 3.21 4.54
C ALA A 138 -3.39 2.39 3.61
N LEU A 139 -3.91 1.29 4.14
CA LEU A 139 -4.87 0.39 3.49
C LEU A 139 -6.19 0.32 4.29
N ASP A 140 -6.52 1.40 4.99
CA ASP A 140 -7.74 1.59 5.77
C ASP A 140 -8.83 2.36 5.01
N ASP A 141 -8.50 2.91 3.84
CA ASP A 141 -9.47 3.41 2.87
C ASP A 141 -9.89 2.30 1.90
N ASP A 142 -11.16 2.27 1.53
CA ASP A 142 -11.77 1.22 0.71
C ASP A 142 -11.17 1.17 -0.72
N GLU A 143 -10.80 2.32 -1.31
CA GLU A 143 -10.25 2.38 -2.67
C GLU A 143 -8.82 1.81 -2.70
N GLU A 144 -7.94 2.31 -1.81
CA GLU A 144 -6.57 1.78 -1.68
C GLU A 144 -6.57 0.30 -1.25
N LEU A 145 -7.48 -0.10 -0.36
CA LEU A 145 -7.61 -1.49 0.05
C LEU A 145 -8.04 -2.38 -1.12
N PHE A 146 -9.01 -1.95 -1.92
CA PHE A 146 -9.49 -2.72 -3.07
C PHE A 146 -8.39 -2.89 -4.13
N ASP A 147 -7.65 -1.83 -4.43
CA ASP A 147 -6.53 -1.90 -5.38
C ASP A 147 -5.43 -2.83 -4.88
N ALA A 148 -5.06 -2.75 -3.60
CA ALA A 148 -4.10 -3.67 -3.00
C ALA A 148 -4.61 -5.13 -3.02
N LEU A 149 -5.90 -5.36 -2.75
CA LEU A 149 -6.52 -6.68 -2.87
C LEU A 149 -6.47 -7.21 -4.30
N SER A 150 -6.76 -6.37 -5.29
CA SER A 150 -6.71 -6.73 -6.71
C SER A 150 -5.30 -7.15 -7.14
N ASP A 151 -4.30 -6.40 -6.71
CA ASP A 151 -2.89 -6.69 -6.90
C ASP A 151 -2.47 -8.03 -6.26
N ALA A 152 -2.87 -8.24 -5.00
CA ALA A 152 -2.57 -9.47 -4.26
C ALA A 152 -3.30 -10.69 -4.84
N ALA A 153 -4.57 -10.54 -5.23
CA ALA A 153 -5.37 -11.58 -5.88
C ALA A 153 -4.75 -11.99 -7.21
N THR A 154 -4.37 -11.01 -8.04
CA THR A 154 -3.65 -11.23 -9.30
C THR A 154 -2.38 -12.03 -9.05
N ARG A 155 -1.49 -11.56 -8.15
CA ARG A 155 -0.24 -12.25 -7.80
C ARG A 155 -0.48 -13.69 -7.32
N ALA A 156 -1.52 -13.91 -6.53
CA ALA A 156 -1.88 -15.22 -5.98
C ALA A 156 -2.62 -16.13 -6.99
N GLY A 157 -3.10 -15.58 -8.10
CA GLY A 157 -3.97 -16.28 -9.05
C GLY A 157 -5.36 -16.56 -8.50
N ARG A 158 -5.91 -15.63 -7.71
CA ARG A 158 -7.26 -15.68 -7.13
C ARG A 158 -8.18 -14.70 -7.85
N THR A 159 -9.47 -15.02 -7.93
CA THR A 159 -10.48 -14.07 -8.40
C THR A 159 -10.92 -13.17 -7.24
N LEU A 160 -11.49 -12.01 -7.55
CA LEU A 160 -12.21 -11.18 -6.56
C LEU A 160 -13.72 -11.22 -6.81
N GLU A 161 -14.20 -12.18 -7.59
CA GLU A 161 -15.62 -12.38 -7.81
C GLU A 161 -16.31 -12.66 -6.47
N ASN A 162 -17.46 -12.03 -6.24
CA ASN A 162 -18.24 -12.21 -5.03
C ASN A 162 -17.52 -11.82 -3.73
N LEU A 163 -16.57 -10.87 -3.79
CA LEU A 163 -15.82 -10.37 -2.63
C LEU A 163 -16.73 -9.81 -1.53
N GLU A 164 -17.87 -9.23 -1.90
CA GLU A 164 -18.87 -8.66 -0.98
C GLU A 164 -19.49 -9.70 -0.01
N HIS A 165 -19.48 -10.98 -0.36
CA HIS A 165 -19.96 -12.07 0.50
C HIS A 165 -18.83 -12.81 1.21
N ASN A 166 -17.60 -12.28 1.18
CA ASN A 166 -16.46 -12.94 1.79
C ASN A 166 -16.55 -12.88 3.33
N PRO A 167 -16.43 -14.02 4.03
CA PRO A 167 -16.70 -14.11 5.48
C PRO A 167 -15.67 -13.40 6.36
N PHE A 168 -14.56 -12.95 5.80
CA PHE A 168 -13.50 -12.26 6.53
C PHE A 168 -13.63 -10.74 6.52
N PHE A 169 -14.65 -10.18 5.86
CA PHE A 169 -14.94 -8.74 5.93
C PHE A 169 -15.64 -8.35 7.24
N PRO A 170 -15.38 -7.14 7.77
CA PRO A 170 -14.44 -6.13 7.27
C PRO A 170 -12.97 -6.51 7.53
N LEU A 171 -12.07 -6.15 6.61
CA LEU A 171 -10.64 -6.42 6.77
C LEU A 171 -10.01 -5.36 7.67
N ILE A 172 -9.41 -5.78 8.78
CA ILE A 172 -8.77 -4.86 9.74
C ILE A 172 -7.26 -5.11 9.78
N THR A 173 -6.86 -6.37 9.60
CA THR A 173 -5.48 -6.85 9.74
C THR A 173 -4.96 -7.55 8.50
N LEU A 174 -3.64 -7.72 8.41
CA LEU A 174 -3.01 -8.53 7.37
C LEU A 174 -3.48 -10.00 7.40
N ARG A 175 -3.86 -10.51 8.56
CA ARG A 175 -4.44 -11.84 8.72
C ARG A 175 -5.76 -11.92 7.96
N ASP A 176 -6.65 -10.94 8.15
CA ASP A 176 -7.95 -10.89 7.49
C ASP A 176 -7.76 -10.84 5.98
N MET A 177 -6.83 -10.00 5.50
CA MET A 177 -6.49 -9.91 4.08
C MET A 177 -6.02 -11.24 3.49
N VAL A 178 -5.11 -11.95 4.17
CA VAL A 178 -4.65 -13.29 3.74
C VAL A 178 -5.79 -14.29 3.72
N MET A 179 -6.61 -14.33 4.77
CA MET A 179 -7.71 -15.30 4.88
C MET A 179 -8.81 -15.03 3.86
N ALA A 180 -9.16 -13.75 3.63
CA ALA A 180 -10.11 -13.32 2.62
C ALA A 180 -9.68 -13.78 1.23
N LEU A 181 -8.43 -13.49 0.83
CA LEU A 181 -7.90 -13.91 -0.47
C LEU A 181 -7.76 -15.44 -0.58
N ASN A 182 -7.46 -16.14 0.52
CA ASN A 182 -7.39 -17.59 0.52
C ASN A 182 -8.76 -18.26 0.34
N ALA A 183 -9.83 -17.60 0.80
CA ALA A 183 -11.21 -18.05 0.61
C ALA A 183 -11.74 -17.79 -0.81
N GLN A 184 -11.09 -16.91 -1.58
CA GLN A 184 -11.49 -16.63 -2.95
C GLN A 184 -11.20 -17.79 -3.91
N PRO A 185 -12.00 -18.01 -4.96
CA PRO A 185 -11.74 -19.03 -5.96
C PRO A 185 -10.38 -18.87 -6.66
N MET A 186 -9.77 -19.99 -7.06
CA MET A 186 -8.58 -19.97 -7.90
C MET A 186 -8.98 -19.67 -9.35
N THR A 187 -8.21 -18.82 -10.02
CA THR A 187 -8.30 -18.63 -11.47
C THR A 187 -8.04 -19.94 -12.23
N PRO A 188 -8.60 -20.13 -13.44
CA PRO A 188 -8.34 -21.32 -14.26
C PRO A 188 -6.84 -21.57 -14.50
N GLU A 189 -6.09 -20.50 -14.73
CA GLU A 189 -4.64 -20.53 -14.93
C GLU A 189 -3.88 -21.04 -13.69
N ARG A 190 -4.33 -20.63 -12.49
CA ARG A 190 -3.78 -21.11 -11.21
C ARG A 190 -4.13 -22.57 -10.97
N GLN A 191 -5.34 -22.99 -11.33
CA GLN A 191 -5.78 -24.39 -11.23
C GLN A 191 -4.94 -25.28 -12.14
N GLN A 192 -4.78 -24.91 -13.42
CA GLN A 192 -3.95 -25.65 -14.37
C GLN A 192 -2.51 -25.81 -13.87
N LYS A 193 -1.89 -24.74 -13.36
CA LYS A 193 -0.53 -24.81 -12.76
C LYS A 193 -0.45 -25.71 -11.54
N ARG A 194 -1.53 -25.80 -10.74
CA ARG A 194 -1.58 -26.69 -9.58
C ARG A 194 -1.64 -28.14 -10.04
N ASP A 195 -2.46 -28.43 -11.06
CA ASP A 195 -2.76 -29.79 -11.51
C ASP A 195 -1.59 -30.41 -12.29
N ILE A 196 -0.90 -29.64 -13.15
CA ILE A 196 0.35 -30.06 -13.85
C ILE A 196 1.45 -30.57 -12.91
N ILE A 197 1.39 -30.23 -11.63
CA ILE A 197 2.44 -30.54 -10.63
C ILE A 197 2.04 -31.69 -9.72
N LEU A 198 0.76 -32.07 -9.74
CA LEU A 198 0.25 -33.22 -9.03
C LEU A 198 0.33 -34.50 -9.89
N ASP A 199 0.41 -34.35 -11.21
CA ASP A 199 0.80 -35.39 -12.18
C ASP A 199 2.32 -35.62 -12.19
#